data_AF-A0A8J4Y1K1-F1
#
_entry.id   AF-A0A8J4Y1K1-F1
#
_cell.length_a   1.000
_cell.length_b   1.000
_cell.length_c   1.000
_cell.angle_alpha   90.00
_cell.angle_beta   90.00
_cell.angle_gamma   90.00
#
_symmetry.space_group_name_H-M   'P 1'
#
loop_
_entity.id
_entity.type
_entity.pdbx_description
1 polymer ?
#
loop_
_entity_poly.entity_id
_entity_poly.type
_entity_poly.pdbx_seq_one_letter_code
_entity_poly.pdbx_strand_id
1 'polypeptide(L)'
;MDYAPLTWSSCPPSYLSLLEKVQARAQRLIRLKVLPDQLLCPLQPLQQRRGVAGLCVVYTTHKQHVPYLAALRQPRARPHGHTTRAAASRDHQLIVPFARTETSLRSFLPRYTIMLNRMVQQTQLHSTSSLQTFKSAVNAWIKQP
;
A
#
# COMPACT_ATOMS: atom_id res chain seq x y z
N MET A 1 13.86 3.06 -6.35
CA MET A 1 12.61 3.72 -6.76
C MET A 1 11.75 3.85 -5.52
N ASP A 2 11.91 4.96 -4.80
CA ASP A 2 10.89 5.41 -3.87
C ASP A 2 9.71 5.84 -4.74
N TYR A 3 8.75 4.93 -4.87
CA TYR A 3 7.58 5.12 -5.70
C TYR A 3 6.89 6.42 -5.24
N ALA A 4 6.35 7.18 -6.18
CA ALA A 4 5.47 8.30 -5.89
C ALA A 4 4.02 7.79 -5.88
N PRO A 5 3.56 7.01 -4.88
CA PRO A 5 2.24 6.42 -4.92
C PRO A 5 1.14 7.49 -4.99
N LEU A 6 1.44 8.72 -4.56
CA LEU A 6 0.58 9.88 -4.68
C LEU A 6 0.20 10.17 -6.14
N THR A 7 1.16 10.18 -7.07
CA THR A 7 0.90 10.51 -8.48
C THR A 7 0.37 9.31 -9.27
N TRP A 8 0.78 8.09 -8.91
CA TRP A 8 0.40 6.89 -9.65
C TRP A 8 -0.99 6.36 -9.24
N SER A 9 -1.44 6.65 -8.03
CA SER A 9 -2.73 6.15 -7.52
C SER A 9 -3.93 6.83 -8.15
N SER A 10 -3.79 8.10 -8.53
CA SER A 10 -4.81 8.89 -9.24
C SER A 10 -4.83 8.65 -10.75
N CYS A 11 -3.90 7.84 -11.28
CA CYS A 11 -3.79 7.60 -12.71
C CYS A 11 -4.94 6.70 -13.22
N PRO A 12 -5.52 6.97 -14.40
CA PRO A 12 -6.56 6.12 -14.98
C PRO A 12 -6.09 4.67 -15.20
N PRO A 13 -7.00 3.68 -15.10
CA PRO A 13 -6.64 2.26 -15.23
C PRO A 13 -6.02 1.91 -16.58
N SER A 14 -6.34 2.65 -17.65
CA SER A 14 -5.75 2.49 -18.98
C SER A 14 -4.23 2.68 -18.96
N TYR A 15 -3.74 3.77 -18.37
CA TYR A 15 -2.30 4.04 -18.24
C TYR A 15 -1.62 3.03 -17.32
N LEU A 16 -2.29 2.62 -16.23
CA LEU A 16 -1.77 1.57 -15.35
C LEU A 16 -1.61 0.24 -16.10
N SER A 17 -2.55 -0.10 -16.98
CA SER A 17 -2.47 -1.31 -17.81
C SER A 17 -1.29 -1.26 -18.79
N LEU A 18 -1.00 -0.08 -19.35
CA LEU A 18 0.15 0.12 -20.23
C LEU A 18 1.47 -0.11 -19.48
N LEU A 19 1.58 0.40 -18.26
CA LEU A 19 2.75 0.22 -17.41
C LEU A 19 2.97 -1.26 -17.04
N GLU A 20 1.90 -2.01 -16.77
CA GLU A 20 2.00 -3.47 -16.57
C GLU A 20 2.51 -4.18 -17.85
N LYS A 21 2.06 -3.76 -19.04
CA LYS A 21 2.57 -4.29 -20.32
C LYS A 21 4.06 -3.99 -20.52
N VAL A 22 4.50 -2.77 -20.18
CA VAL A 22 5.92 -2.38 -20.23
C VAL A 22 6.75 -3.25 -19.28
N GLN A 23 6.28 -3.45 -18.05
CA GLN A 23 6.95 -4.34 -17.11
C GLN A 23 6.98 -5.79 -17.60
N ALA A 24 5.89 -6.30 -18.14
CA ALA A 24 5.83 -7.66 -18.70
C ALA A 24 6.82 -7.83 -19.87
N ARG A 25 6.94 -6.82 -20.73
CA ARG A 25 7.95 -6.81 -21.80
C ARG A 25 9.36 -6.80 -21.24
N ALA A 26 9.65 -5.98 -20.24
CA ALA A 26 10.96 -5.94 -19.58
C ALA A 26 11.30 -7.29 -18.93
N GLN A 27 10.35 -7.92 -18.24
CA GLN A 27 10.50 -9.26 -17.67
C GLN A 27 10.83 -10.30 -18.74
N ARG A 28 10.16 -10.26 -19.91
CA ARG A 28 10.47 -11.15 -21.03
C ARG A 28 11.89 -10.94 -21.54
N LEU A 29 12.32 -9.69 -21.75
CA LEU A 29 13.67 -9.37 -22.22
C LEU A 29 14.75 -9.85 -21.25
N ILE A 30 14.51 -9.70 -19.94
CA ILE A 30 15.43 -10.18 -18.90
C ILE A 30 15.52 -11.71 -18.94
N ARG A 31 14.38 -12.41 -19.04
CA ARG A 31 14.34 -13.88 -19.14
C ARG A 31 15.04 -14.42 -20.38
N LEU A 32 15.05 -13.67 -21.48
CA LEU A 32 15.75 -14.05 -22.70
C LEU A 32 17.27 -13.84 -22.63
N LYS A 33 17.76 -12.98 -21.73
CA LYS A 33 19.19 -12.63 -21.61
C LYS A 33 19.89 -13.28 -20.43
N VAL A 34 19.15 -13.76 -19.42
CA VAL A 34 19.70 -14.25 -18.15
C VAL A 34 19.33 -15.72 -17.97
N LEU A 35 20.33 -16.57 -17.71
CA LEU A 35 20.15 -17.99 -17.42
C LEU A 35 19.24 -18.15 -16.17
N PRO A 36 18.32 -19.14 -16.13
CA PRO A 36 17.34 -19.29 -15.05
C PRO A 36 17.93 -19.22 -13.63
N ASP A 37 19.15 -19.72 -13.42
CA ASP A 37 19.85 -19.73 -12.13
C ASP A 37 20.41 -18.38 -11.68
N GLN A 38 20.50 -17.39 -12.56
CA GLN A 38 21.00 -16.04 -12.23
C GLN A 38 19.89 -15.01 -12.01
N LEU A 39 18.61 -15.41 -12.07
CA LEU A 39 17.49 -14.53 -11.73
C LEU A 39 17.38 -14.34 -10.21
N LEU A 40 18.32 -13.59 -9.64
CA LEU A 40 18.43 -13.29 -8.21
C LEU A 40 17.19 -12.59 -7.62
N CYS A 41 16.27 -12.08 -8.44
CA CYS A 41 14.94 -11.69 -7.97
C CYS A 41 13.95 -11.55 -9.14
N PRO A 42 12.86 -12.34 -9.21
CA PRO A 42 11.80 -12.08 -10.17
C PRO A 42 11.18 -10.70 -9.89
N LEU A 43 11.10 -9.85 -10.92
CA LEU A 43 10.46 -8.54 -10.82
C LEU A 43 9.02 -8.70 -10.30
N GLN A 44 8.76 -8.24 -9.07
CA GLN A 44 7.42 -8.26 -8.49
C GLN A 44 6.43 -7.47 -9.35
N PRO A 45 5.17 -7.91 -9.49
CA PRO A 45 4.14 -7.19 -10.25
C PRO A 45 4.06 -5.70 -9.87
N LEU A 46 3.86 -4.81 -10.85
CA LEU A 46 3.88 -3.37 -10.59
C LEU A 46 2.75 -2.99 -9.64
N GLN A 47 1.57 -3.61 -9.78
CA GLN A 47 0.45 -3.45 -8.86
C GLN A 47 0.83 -3.78 -7.42
N GLN A 48 1.53 -4.88 -7.17
CA GLN A 48 1.99 -5.23 -5.82
C GLN A 48 2.93 -4.17 -5.27
N ARG A 49 3.94 -3.76 -6.06
CA ARG A 49 4.91 -2.74 -5.62
C ARG A 49 4.24 -1.40 -5.29
N ARG A 50 3.24 -0.99 -6.08
CA ARG A 50 2.41 0.19 -5.83
C ARG A 50 1.55 0.05 -4.58
N GLY A 51 1.02 -1.15 -4.34
CA GLY A 51 0.25 -1.47 -3.14
C GLY A 51 1.08 -1.29 -1.87
N VAL A 52 2.26 -1.91 -1.85
CA VAL A 52 3.23 -1.82 -0.75
C VAL A 52 3.65 -0.38 -0.51
N ALA A 53 4.09 0.32 -1.56
CA ALA A 53 4.58 1.70 -1.42
C ALA A 53 3.51 2.65 -0.89
N GLY A 54 2.28 2.56 -1.37
CA GLY A 54 1.21 3.43 -0.89
C GLY A 54 0.81 3.13 0.56
N LEU A 55 0.74 1.86 0.96
CA LEU A 55 0.51 1.50 2.36
C LEU A 55 1.64 1.97 3.27
N CYS A 56 2.89 1.86 2.84
CA CYS A 56 4.03 2.39 3.58
C CYS A 56 3.91 3.90 3.78
N VAL A 57 3.53 4.66 2.75
CA VAL A 57 3.31 6.11 2.87
C VAL A 57 2.19 6.44 3.85
N VAL A 58 1.07 5.70 3.83
CA VAL A 58 0.00 5.90 4.82
C VAL A 58 0.49 5.60 6.24
N TYR A 59 1.25 4.51 6.41
CA TYR A 59 1.82 4.13 7.70
C TYR A 59 2.83 5.15 8.23
N THR A 60 3.78 5.63 7.40
CA THR A 60 4.75 6.64 7.81
C THR A 60 4.09 7.98 8.12
N THR A 61 3.08 8.35 7.33
CA THR A 61 2.28 9.54 7.61
C THR A 61 1.62 9.42 8.99
N HIS A 62 0.92 8.31 9.26
CA HIS A 62 0.12 8.17 10.48
C HIS A 62 0.93 7.84 11.75
N LYS A 63 1.98 7.02 11.66
CA LYS A 63 2.76 6.57 12.84
C LYS A 63 4.04 7.36 13.07
N GLN A 64 4.67 7.88 12.01
CA GLN A 64 5.97 8.55 12.10
C GLN A 64 5.88 10.07 11.96
N HIS A 65 4.69 10.63 11.69
CA HIS A 65 4.44 12.07 11.58
C HIS A 65 5.46 12.82 10.73
N VAL A 66 5.79 12.25 9.57
CA VAL A 66 6.84 12.76 8.70
C VAL A 66 6.45 14.16 8.15
N PRO A 67 7.28 15.20 8.34
CA PRO A 67 6.89 16.59 8.10
C PRO A 67 6.59 16.89 6.62
N TYR A 68 7.33 16.30 5.68
CA TYR A 68 7.06 16.49 4.24
C TYR A 68 5.77 15.80 3.75
N LEU A 69 5.19 14.90 4.55
CA LEU A 69 3.90 14.25 4.28
C LEU A 69 2.74 14.95 5.02
N ALA A 70 3.01 16.01 5.80
CA ALA A 70 1.98 16.73 6.55
C ALA A 70 0.88 17.31 5.64
N ALA A 71 1.23 17.70 4.40
CA ALA A 71 0.29 18.20 3.41
C ALA A 71 -0.78 17.19 2.98
N LEU A 72 -0.56 15.87 3.18
CA LEU A 72 -1.49 14.83 2.77
C LEU A 72 -2.76 14.75 3.61
N ARG A 73 -2.93 15.56 4.66
CA ARG A 73 -4.08 15.55 5.59
C ARG A 73 -4.41 14.13 6.07
N GLN A 74 -3.81 13.75 7.18
CA GLN A 74 -3.89 12.37 7.69
C GLN A 74 -5.33 11.91 7.90
N PRO A 75 -5.72 10.72 7.41
CA PRO A 75 -6.97 10.09 7.84
C PRO A 75 -6.95 9.94 9.35
N ARG A 76 -8.02 10.36 10.03
CA ARG A 76 -8.10 10.25 11.49
C ARG A 76 -8.11 8.78 11.90
N ALA A 77 -7.46 8.46 13.01
CA ALA A 77 -7.64 7.16 13.65
C ALA A 77 -9.12 6.94 13.98
N ARG A 78 -9.61 5.72 13.77
CA ARG A 78 -11.02 5.41 14.07
C ARG A 78 -11.20 5.41 15.60
N PRO A 79 -12.07 6.26 16.17
CA PRO A 79 -12.27 6.28 17.61
C PRO A 79 -12.90 4.96 18.07
N HIS A 80 -12.40 4.43 19.18
CA HIS A 80 -12.99 3.28 19.84
C HIS A 80 -13.92 3.76 20.95
N GLY A 81 -15.21 3.43 20.86
CA GLY A 81 -16.19 3.83 21.87
C GLY A 81 -15.97 3.18 23.24
N HIS A 82 -15.47 1.94 23.26
CA HIS A 82 -15.19 1.20 24.50
C HIS A 82 -13.91 0.37 24.38
N THR A 83 -13.06 0.43 25.40
CA THR A 83 -11.81 -0.33 25.53
C THR A 83 -12.13 -1.81 25.76
N THR A 84 -12.35 -2.56 24.68
CA THR A 84 -12.51 -4.01 24.69
C THR A 84 -11.26 -4.68 24.12
N ARG A 85 -11.04 -5.98 24.39
CA ARG A 85 -9.92 -6.74 23.82
C ARG A 85 -9.86 -6.66 22.29
N ALA A 86 -11.02 -6.52 21.64
CA ALA A 86 -11.13 -6.30 20.19
C ALA A 86 -10.77 -4.87 19.75
N ALA A 87 -10.85 -3.88 20.64
CA ALA A 87 -10.48 -2.49 20.37
C ALA A 87 -8.96 -2.34 20.22
N ALA A 88 -8.16 -2.99 21.08
CA ALA A 88 -6.69 -2.97 20.99
C ALA A 88 -6.15 -3.55 19.66
N SER A 89 -6.85 -4.54 19.08
CA SER A 89 -6.51 -5.08 17.75
C SER A 89 -6.83 -4.08 16.61
N ARG A 90 -7.73 -3.12 16.84
CA ARG A 90 -8.20 -2.13 15.86
C ARG A 90 -7.48 -0.78 15.90
N ASP A 91 -6.44 -0.63 16.72
CA ASP A 91 -5.67 0.63 16.88
C ASP A 91 -5.02 1.15 15.58
N HIS A 92 -4.95 0.32 14.56
CA HIS A 92 -4.40 0.66 13.24
C HIS A 92 -5.49 0.98 12.20
N GLN A 93 -6.77 0.97 12.58
CA GLN A 93 -7.86 1.31 11.68
C GLN A 93 -8.01 2.84 11.54
N LEU A 94 -8.15 3.27 10.31
CA LEU A 94 -8.30 4.67 9.93
C LEU A 94 -9.72 4.95 9.43
N ILE A 95 -10.21 6.16 9.68
CA ILE A 95 -11.46 6.63 9.09
C ILE A 95 -11.23 6.86 7.59
N VAL A 96 -11.99 6.15 6.76
CA VAL A 96 -11.98 6.37 5.31
C VAL A 96 -12.59 7.75 5.03
N PRO A 97 -11.86 8.68 4.36
CA PRO A 97 -12.42 9.97 4.00
C PRO A 97 -13.67 9.80 3.14
N PHE A 98 -14.71 10.57 3.47
CA PHE A 98 -15.93 10.58 2.66
C PHE A 98 -15.64 11.13 1.26
N ALA A 99 -16.10 10.42 0.24
CA ALA A 99 -15.92 10.77 -1.15
C ALA A 99 -17.26 10.68 -1.87
N ARG A 100 -17.64 11.75 -2.58
CA ARG A 100 -18.90 11.83 -3.33
C ARG A 100 -18.80 11.25 -4.74
N THR A 101 -17.58 11.13 -5.27
CA THR A 101 -17.33 10.72 -6.66
C THR A 101 -16.44 9.49 -6.71
N GLU A 102 -16.61 8.67 -7.74
CA GLU A 102 -15.72 7.54 -8.00
C GLU A 102 -14.27 7.97 -8.19
N THR A 103 -14.05 9.13 -8.82
CA THR A 103 -12.71 9.69 -9.01
C THR A 103 -12.05 10.00 -7.67
N SER A 104 -12.81 10.53 -6.71
CA SER A 104 -12.32 10.77 -5.36
C SER A 104 -12.06 9.45 -4.62
N LEU A 105 -12.92 8.44 -4.75
CA LEU A 105 -12.68 7.10 -4.16
C LEU A 105 -11.41 6.42 -4.71
N ARG A 106 -11.04 6.71 -5.96
CA ARG A 106 -9.82 6.20 -6.59
C ARG A 106 -8.56 6.98 -6.21
N SER A 107 -8.69 8.14 -5.57
CA SER A 107 -7.55 8.93 -5.10
C SER A 107 -6.77 8.21 -3.99
N PHE A 108 -5.55 8.69 -3.74
CA PHE A 108 -4.61 8.06 -2.81
C PHE A 108 -5.23 7.71 -1.45
N LEU A 109 -5.76 8.70 -0.72
CA LEU A 109 -6.22 8.51 0.65
C LEU A 109 -7.33 7.45 0.78
N PRO A 110 -8.54 7.59 0.20
CA PRO A 110 -9.61 6.62 0.38
C PRO A 110 -9.20 5.22 -0.08
N ARG A 111 -8.47 5.09 -1.20
CA ARG A 111 -8.02 3.80 -1.70
C ARG A 111 -7.10 3.08 -0.72
N TYR A 112 -6.03 3.73 -0.26
CA TYR A 112 -5.05 3.09 0.61
C TYR A 112 -5.54 2.99 2.05
N THR A 113 -6.43 3.87 2.51
CA THR A 113 -7.10 3.73 3.80
C THR A 113 -8.01 2.50 3.84
N ILE A 114 -8.80 2.26 2.79
CA ILE A 114 -9.60 1.03 2.67
C ILE A 114 -8.70 -0.21 2.67
N MET A 115 -7.61 -0.16 1.90
CA MET A 115 -6.68 -1.28 1.79
C MET A 115 -5.98 -1.58 3.13
N LEU A 116 -5.56 -0.54 3.87
CA LEU A 116 -4.98 -0.69 5.20
C LEU A 116 -5.99 -1.30 6.17
N ASN A 117 -7.24 -0.82 6.18
CA ASN A 117 -8.28 -1.34 7.06
C ASN A 117 -8.56 -2.82 6.78
N ARG A 118 -8.58 -3.25 5.51
CA ARG A 118 -8.72 -4.67 5.15
C ARG A 118 -7.55 -5.50 5.66
N MET A 119 -6.32 -5.02 5.46
CA MET A 119 -5.13 -5.69 5.97
C MET A 119 -5.17 -5.83 7.50
N VAL A 120 -5.51 -4.77 8.23
CA VAL A 120 -5.61 -4.78 9.70
C VAL A 120 -6.70 -5.74 10.19
N GLN A 121 -7.78 -5.94 9.42
CA GLN A 121 -8.81 -6.91 9.75
C GLN A 121 -8.38 -8.36 9.52
N GLN A 122 -7.58 -8.61 8.49
CA GLN A 122 -7.15 -9.95 8.08
C GLN A 122 -5.85 -10.39 8.75
N THR A 123 -5.03 -9.45 9.19
CA THR A 123 -3.72 -9.69 9.79
C THR A 123 -3.65 -8.95 11.11
N GLN A 124 -3.36 -9.67 12.19
CA GLN A 124 -3.05 -9.05 13.47
C GLN A 124 -1.71 -8.32 13.35
N LEU A 125 -1.76 -7.02 13.03
CA LEU A 125 -0.61 -6.11 13.11
C LEU A 125 -0.29 -5.84 14.59
N HIS A 126 0.15 -6.88 15.31
CA HIS A 126 0.63 -6.75 16.66
C HIS A 126 1.96 -6.00 16.62
N SER A 127 1.94 -4.73 17.01
CA SER A 127 3.12 -3.95 17.39
C SER A 127 4.24 -3.94 16.34
N THR A 128 3.93 -3.62 15.07
CA THR A 128 4.98 -3.28 14.11
C THR A 128 5.60 -1.93 14.52
N SER A 129 6.74 -1.99 15.20
CA SER A 129 7.50 -0.82 15.64
C SER A 129 8.35 -0.21 14.52
N SER A 130 8.60 -0.96 13.43
CA SER A 130 9.49 -0.54 12.35
C SER A 130 8.78 -0.54 10.98
N LEU A 131 9.18 0.40 10.12
CA LEU A 131 8.69 0.48 8.75
C LEU A 131 9.04 -0.77 7.93
N GLN A 132 10.19 -1.40 8.22
CA GLN A 132 10.62 -2.59 7.49
C GLN A 132 9.77 -3.82 7.84
N THR A 133 9.40 -3.99 9.11
CA THR A 133 8.49 -5.07 9.53
C THR A 133 7.08 -4.84 9.00
N PHE A 134 6.64 -3.59 8.94
CA PHE A 134 5.39 -3.25 8.25
C PHE A 134 5.46 -3.58 6.75
N LYS A 135 6.52 -3.16 6.06
CA LYS A 135 6.73 -3.42 4.63
C LYS A 135 6.78 -4.92 4.31
N SER A 136 7.41 -5.75 5.15
CA SER A 136 7.44 -7.20 4.95
C SER A 136 6.06 -7.82 5.16
N ALA A 137 5.31 -7.40 6.20
CA ALA A 137 3.95 -7.86 6.45
C ALA A 137 3.00 -7.52 5.30
N VAL A 138 3.05 -6.28 4.79
CA VAL A 138 2.28 -5.85 3.62
C VAL A 138 2.63 -6.68 2.39
N ASN A 139 3.92 -6.93 2.16
CA ASN A 139 4.36 -7.78 1.05
C ASN A 139 3.86 -9.22 1.16
N ALA A 140 3.79 -9.78 2.37
CA ALA A 140 3.24 -11.10 2.60
C ALA A 140 1.72 -11.13 2.36
N TRP A 141 1.00 -10.13 2.88
CA TRP A 141 -0.45 -10.01 2.73
C TRP A 141 -0.87 -9.86 1.26
N ILE A 142 -0.21 -9.00 0.47
CA ILE A 142 -0.56 -8.82 -0.96
C ILE A 142 -0.27 -10.07 -1.81
N LYS A 143 0.62 -10.95 -1.34
CA LYS A 143 0.90 -12.23 -2.01
C LYS A 143 -0.16 -13.31 -1.74
N GLN A 144 -1.00 -13.13 -0.72
CA GLN A 144 -2.07 -14.08 -0.45
C GLN A 144 -3.15 -13.95 -1.54
N PRO A 145 -3.57 -15.06 -2.16
CA PRO A 145 -4.56 -15.04 -3.24
C PRO A 145 -5.96 -14.62 -2.78
#